data_AF-A0A1Y3TKQ6-F1
#
_entry.id   AF-A0A1Y3TKQ6-F1
#
_cell.length_a   1.000
_cell.length_b   1.000
_cell.length_c   1.000
_cell.angle_alpha   90.00
_cell.angle_beta   90.00
_cell.angle_gamma   90.00
#
_symmetry.space_group_name_H-M   'P 1'
#
loop_
_entity.id
_entity.type
_entity.pdbx_description
1 polymer ?
#
loop_
_entity_poly.entity_id
_entity_poly.type
_entity_poly.pdbx_seq_one_letter_code
_entity_poly.pdbx_strand_id
1 'polypeptide(L)'
;MDQDIRKFYGLYYIVFITILVFFLVMLEENFEIVILMGFWVAVSFFLLVLPCMRDFSRAISGKYYRVEGVAEEKYKDILTWRVLDIYTSEGRKICNINVWHKEQISNSYVVIEYLPHTKFGRVKKYREKGRD
;
A
#
# COMPACT_ATOMS: atom_id res chain seq x y z
N MET A 1 -8.05 -5.46 -11.18
CA MET A 1 -7.19 -4.57 -10.37
C MET A 1 -7.97 -3.44 -9.71
N ASP A 2 -8.63 -2.52 -10.42
CA ASP A 2 -9.42 -1.47 -9.75
C ASP A 2 -10.53 -2.06 -8.88
N GLN A 3 -11.18 -3.13 -9.34
CA GLN A 3 -12.16 -3.86 -8.54
C GLN A 3 -11.54 -4.60 -7.34
N ASP A 4 -10.33 -5.17 -7.50
CA ASP A 4 -9.66 -5.93 -6.43
C ASP A 4 -9.11 -5.01 -5.35
N ILE A 5 -8.55 -3.85 -5.72
CA ILE A 5 -8.11 -2.81 -4.79
C ILE A 5 -9.31 -2.20 -4.06
N ARG A 6 -10.43 -1.94 -4.77
CA ARG A 6 -11.67 -1.48 -4.13
C ARG A 6 -12.24 -2.53 -3.17
N LYS A 7 -12.25 -3.81 -3.55
CA LYS A 7 -12.64 -4.91 -2.66
C LYS A 7 -11.73 -5.02 -1.45
N PHE A 8 -10.42 -4.86 -1.64
CA PHE A 8 -9.43 -4.88 -0.57
C PHE A 8 -9.66 -3.73 0.42
N TYR A 9 -9.81 -2.49 -0.06
CA TYR A 9 -10.14 -1.37 0.81
C TYR A 9 -11.49 -1.55 1.49
N GLY A 10 -12.52 -2.01 0.77
CA GLY A 10 -13.85 -2.27 1.33
C GLY A 10 -13.81 -3.31 2.45
N LEU A 11 -13.14 -4.44 2.24
CA LEU A 11 -12.93 -5.47 3.26
C LEU A 11 -12.20 -4.91 4.48
N TYR A 12 -11.17 -4.09 4.24
CA TYR A 12 -10.39 -3.47 5.30
C TYR A 12 -11.25 -2.55 6.18
N TYR A 13 -12.10 -1.72 5.58
CA TYR A 13 -13.05 -0.89 6.33
C TYR A 13 -14.04 -1.72 7.15
N ILE A 14 -14.59 -2.79 6.58
CA ILE A 14 -15.53 -3.66 7.29
C ILE A 14 -14.87 -4.26 8.53
N VAL A 15 -13.66 -4.82 8.39
CA VAL A 15 -12.91 -5.39 9.51
C VAL A 15 -12.62 -4.34 10.58
N PHE A 16 -12.18 -3.15 10.19
CA PHE A 16 -11.90 -2.07 11.13
C PHE A 16 -13.15 -1.62 11.89
N ILE A 17 -14.30 -1.50 11.21
CA ILE A 17 -15.59 -1.16 11.83
C ILE A 17 -16.01 -2.24 12.83
N THR A 18 -15.87 -3.53 12.48
CA THR A 18 -16.20 -4.63 13.40
C THR A 18 -15.34 -4.57 14.66
N ILE A 19 -14.04 -4.32 14.54
CA ILE A 19 -13.13 -4.15 15.69
C ILE A 19 -13.55 -2.94 16.53
N LEU A 20 -13.92 -1.82 15.90
CA LEU A 20 -14.36 -0.62 16.59
C LEU A 20 -15.66 -0.84 17.37
N VAL A 21 -16.64 -1.53 16.79
CA VAL A 21 -17.89 -1.88 17.47
C VAL A 21 -17.61 -2.81 18.66
N PHE A 22 -16.78 -3.84 18.47
CA PHE A 22 -16.38 -4.72 19.55
C PHE A 22 -15.69 -3.96 20.69
N PHE A 23 -14.77 -3.04 20.36
CA PHE A 23 -14.11 -2.18 21.32
C PHE A 23 -15.09 -1.33 22.14
N LEU A 24 -16.10 -0.74 21.49
CA LEU A 24 -17.13 0.05 22.16
C LEU A 24 -17.97 -0.80 23.14
N VAL A 25 -18.26 -2.05 22.80
CA VAL A 25 -19.00 -2.98 23.68
C VAL A 25 -18.15 -3.38 24.90
N MET A 26 -16.84 -3.61 24.71
CA MET A 26 -15.93 -4.00 25.80
C MET A 26 -15.57 -2.84 26.75
N LEU A 27 -15.92 -1.60 26.39
CA LEU A 27 -15.56 -0.39 27.15
C LEU A 27 -16.10 -0.40 28.59
N GLU A 28 -17.18 -1.14 28.83
CA GLU A 28 -17.87 -1.20 30.13
C GLU A 28 -17.29 -2.24 31.11
N GLU A 29 -16.53 -3.23 30.63
CA GLU A 29 -16.16 -4.40 31.45
C GLU A 29 -14.76 -4.33 32.08
N ASN A 30 -13.74 -3.79 31.37
CA ASN A 30 -12.35 -3.86 31.83
C ASN A 30 -11.49 -2.64 31.42
N PHE A 31 -11.35 -1.65 32.30
CA PHE A 31 -10.69 -0.37 32.01
C PHE A 31 -9.22 -0.52 31.51
N GLU A 32 -8.42 -1.39 32.11
CA GLU A 32 -7.01 -1.60 31.72
C GLU A 32 -6.88 -2.22 30.32
N ILE A 33 -7.69 -3.23 30.03
CA ILE A 33 -7.72 -3.91 28.72
C ILE A 33 -8.23 -2.94 27.65
N VAL A 34 -9.22 -2.11 27.98
CA VAL A 34 -9.78 -1.09 27.09
C VAL A 34 -8.74 -0.01 26.75
N ILE A 35 -7.91 0.43 27.70
CA ILE A 35 -6.82 1.37 27.38
C ILE A 35 -5.83 0.75 26.38
N LEU A 36 -5.41 -0.49 26.64
CA LEU A 36 -4.47 -1.19 25.76
C LEU A 36 -5.07 -1.42 24.37
N MET A 37 -6.31 -1.88 24.28
CA MET A 37 -7.01 -2.06 23.01
C MET A 37 -7.22 -0.74 22.28
N GLY A 38 -7.58 0.33 23.00
CA GLY A 38 -7.77 1.67 22.44
C GLY A 38 -6.49 2.22 21.82
N PHE A 39 -5.34 2.01 22.46
CA PHE A 39 -4.04 2.34 21.89
C PHE A 39 -3.81 1.60 20.56
N TRP A 40 -4.06 0.29 20.50
CA TRP A 40 -3.90 -0.48 19.27
C TRP A 40 -4.88 -0.08 18.17
N VAL A 41 -6.13 0.27 18.51
CA VAL A 41 -7.12 0.81 17.57
C VAL A 41 -6.63 2.14 17.00
N ALA A 42 -6.11 3.04 17.85
CA ALA A 42 -5.57 4.32 17.42
C ALA A 42 -4.34 4.15 16.50
N VAL A 43 -3.38 3.31 16.89
CA VAL A 43 -2.19 2.99 16.07
C VAL A 43 -2.62 2.45 14.71
N SER A 44 -3.55 1.49 14.68
CA SER A 44 -4.07 0.91 13.44
C SER A 44 -4.79 1.95 12.57
N PHE A 45 -5.55 2.86 13.19
CA PHE A 45 -6.21 3.95 12.49
C PHE A 45 -5.20 4.86 11.77
N PHE A 46 -4.17 5.34 12.49
CA PHE A 46 -3.19 6.25 11.92
C PHE A 46 -2.28 5.60 10.88
N LEU A 47 -1.86 4.35 11.11
CA LEU A 47 -0.90 3.68 10.21
C LEU A 47 -1.57 3.07 8.97
N LEU A 48 -2.83 2.63 9.08
CA LEU A 48 -3.46 1.83 8.03
C LEU A 48 -4.72 2.48 7.49
N VAL A 49 -5.65 2.90 8.34
CA VAL A 49 -6.94 3.46 7.89
C VAL A 49 -6.78 4.84 7.25
N LEU A 50 -6.04 5.75 7.90
CA LEU A 50 -5.89 7.13 7.45
C LEU A 50 -5.22 7.21 6.05
N PRO A 51 -4.13 6.49 5.74
CA PRO A 51 -3.58 6.43 4.39
C PRO A 51 -4.57 5.87 3.37
N CYS A 52 -5.31 4.81 3.74
CA CYS A 52 -6.32 4.19 2.88
C CYS A 52 -7.46 5.18 2.55
N MET A 53 -7.95 5.95 3.53
CA MET A 53 -8.97 6.99 3.33
C MET A 53 -8.50 8.06 2.35
N ARG A 54 -7.26 8.53 2.52
CA ARG A 54 -6.67 9.56 1.64
C ARG A 54 -6.50 9.09 0.20
N ASP A 55 -6.26 7.80 0.02
CA ASP A 55 -6.09 7.20 -1.31
C ASP A 55 -7.40 6.66 -1.92
N PHE A 56 -8.45 6.44 -1.12
CA PHE A 56 -9.72 5.86 -1.58
C PHE A 56 -10.37 6.64 -2.73
N SER A 57 -10.45 7.97 -2.59
CA SER A 57 -10.99 8.85 -3.64
C SER A 57 -10.18 8.74 -4.95
N ARG A 58 -8.86 8.60 -4.84
CA ARG A 58 -7.95 8.45 -5.99
C ARG A 58 -8.09 7.08 -6.64
N ALA A 59 -8.20 6.02 -5.85
CA ALA A 59 -8.43 4.65 -6.32
C ALA A 59 -9.78 4.49 -7.03
N ILE A 60 -10.84 5.17 -6.56
CA ILE A 60 -12.15 5.15 -7.23
C ILE A 60 -12.14 5.98 -8.52
N SER A 61 -11.49 7.14 -8.52
CA SER A 61 -11.42 8.01 -9.70
C SER A 61 -10.35 7.60 -10.72
N GLY A 62 -9.56 6.56 -10.44
CA GLY A 62 -8.48 6.10 -11.32
C GLY A 62 -7.30 7.10 -11.43
N LYS A 63 -7.20 8.05 -10.50
CA LYS A 63 -6.20 9.13 -10.52
C LYS A 63 -4.94 8.72 -9.74
N TYR A 64 -4.13 7.88 -10.36
CA TYR A 64 -2.87 7.39 -9.79
C TYR A 64 -1.70 8.36 -10.04
N TYR A 65 -0.73 8.37 -9.13
CA TYR A 65 0.54 9.08 -9.33
C TYR A 65 1.45 8.24 -10.21
N ARG A 66 2.21 8.89 -11.09
CA ARG A 66 3.13 8.21 -12.00
C ARG A 66 4.56 8.54 -11.61
N VAL A 67 5.40 7.52 -11.54
CA VAL A 67 6.83 7.64 -11.33
C VAL A 67 7.57 6.73 -12.30
N GLU A 68 8.74 7.18 -12.75
CA GLU A 68 9.55 6.47 -13.73
C GLU A 68 10.99 6.44 -13.25
N GLY A 69 11.66 5.30 -13.42
CA GLY A 69 13.03 5.13 -12.96
C GLY A 69 13.51 3.70 -13.03
N VAL A 70 14.71 3.47 -12.53
CA VAL A 70 15.28 2.14 -12.39
C VAL A 70 14.72 1.52 -11.11
N ALA A 71 14.06 0.37 -11.23
CA ALA A 71 13.57 -0.39 -10.09
C ALA A 71 14.66 -1.32 -9.55
N GLU A 72 14.84 -1.29 -8.24
CA GLU A 72 15.61 -2.26 -7.48
C GLU A 72 14.68 -3.00 -6.53
N GLU A 73 14.67 -4.32 -6.62
CA GLU A 73 13.86 -5.14 -5.73
C GLU A 73 14.52 -5.27 -4.36
N LYS A 74 13.83 -4.77 -3.32
CA LYS A 74 14.29 -4.85 -1.93
C LYS A 74 14.01 -6.23 -1.33
N TYR A 75 12.78 -6.70 -1.47
CA TYR A 75 12.35 -8.04 -1.07
C TYR A 75 11.02 -8.41 -1.72
N LYS A 76 10.77 -9.72 -1.76
CA LYS A 76 9.50 -10.31 -2.17
C LYS A 76 8.67 -10.59 -0.92
N ASP A 77 7.49 -10.02 -0.86
CA ASP A 77 6.51 -10.23 0.21
C ASP A 77 5.55 -11.39 -0.13
N ILE A 78 4.62 -11.68 0.77
CA ILE A 78 3.61 -12.73 0.62
C ILE A 78 2.73 -12.45 -0.62
N LEU A 79 2.31 -13.51 -1.34
CA LEU A 79 1.29 -13.41 -2.38
C LEU A 79 1.63 -12.43 -3.52
N THR A 80 2.87 -12.47 -4.02
CA THR A 80 3.29 -11.78 -5.26
C THR A 80 3.49 -10.27 -5.15
N TRP A 81 3.43 -9.73 -3.93
CA TRP A 81 3.79 -8.35 -3.67
C TRP A 81 5.30 -8.20 -3.60
N ARG A 82 5.82 -7.18 -4.24
CA ARG A 82 7.24 -6.85 -4.25
C ARG A 82 7.42 -5.41 -3.84
N VAL A 83 8.44 -5.18 -3.03
CA VAL A 83 8.82 -3.83 -2.61
C VAL A 83 9.93 -3.36 -3.51
N LEU A 84 9.64 -2.33 -4.30
CA LEU A 84 10.58 -1.73 -5.24
C LEU A 84 11.05 -0.38 -4.71
N ASP A 85 12.36 -0.19 -4.69
CA ASP A 85 12.96 1.14 -4.63
C ASP A 85 13.14 1.65 -6.06
N ILE A 86 12.63 2.85 -6.34
CA ILE A 86 12.75 3.47 -7.65
C ILE A 86 13.81 4.56 -7.57
N TYR A 87 14.77 4.53 -8.49
CA TYR A 87 15.87 5.47 -8.59
C TYR A 87 15.80 6.28 -9.88
N THR A 88 16.28 7.53 -9.83
CA THR A 88 16.52 8.33 -11.03
C THR A 88 17.66 7.72 -11.87
N SER A 89 17.80 8.16 -13.11
CA SER A 89 18.96 7.83 -13.96
C SER A 89 20.31 8.21 -13.34
N GLU A 90 20.31 9.18 -12.41
CA GLU A 90 21.48 9.65 -11.66
C GLU A 90 21.71 8.87 -10.35
N GLY A 91 20.92 7.84 -10.07
CA GLY A 91 21.07 7.00 -8.87
C GLY A 91 20.46 7.59 -7.59
N ARG A 92 19.66 8.66 -7.67
CA ARG A 92 18.94 9.20 -6.50
C ARG A 92 17.66 8.42 -6.27
N LYS A 93 17.44 7.95 -5.03
CA LYS A 93 16.20 7.27 -4.65
C LYS A 93 15.02 8.24 -4.70
N ILE A 94 13.99 7.89 -5.48
CA ILE A 94 12.76 8.67 -5.64
C ILE A 94 11.75 8.24 -4.57
N CYS A 95 11.41 6.95 -4.56
CA CYS A 95 10.38 6.43 -3.67
C CYS A 95 10.51 4.91 -3.50
N ASN A 96 9.83 4.41 -2.46
CA ASN A 96 9.63 3.00 -2.20
C ASN A 96 8.15 2.69 -2.48
N ILE A 97 7.86 1.68 -3.29
CA ILE A 97 6.50 1.34 -3.73
C ILE A 97 6.29 -0.17 -3.62
N ASN A 98 5.14 -0.56 -3.08
CA ASN A 98 4.66 -1.92 -3.05
C ASN A 98 3.90 -2.19 -4.33
N VAL A 99 4.43 -3.07 -5.19
CA VAL A 99 3.78 -3.43 -6.46
C VAL A 99 3.38 -4.89 -6.49
N TRP A 100 2.26 -5.16 -7.14
CA TRP A 100 1.85 -6.53 -7.42
C TRP A 100 2.48 -6.97 -8.76
N HIS A 101 3.48 -7.86 -8.71
CA HIS A 101 4.12 -8.37 -9.91
C HIS A 101 4.74 -9.77 -9.73
N LYS A 102 4.40 -10.68 -10.65
CA LYS A 102 4.83 -12.09 -10.62
C LYS A 102 6.33 -12.25 -10.84
N GLU A 103 6.88 -11.58 -11.84
CA GLU A 103 8.27 -11.73 -12.24
C GLU A 103 9.21 -10.89 -11.38
N GLN A 104 10.51 -11.20 -11.40
CA GLN A 104 11.50 -10.40 -10.70
C GLN A 104 11.77 -9.13 -11.51
N ILE A 105 11.65 -7.97 -10.88
CA ILE A 105 11.96 -6.67 -11.50
C ILE A 105 13.12 -6.07 -10.72
N SER A 106 14.34 -6.39 -11.15
CA SER A 106 15.54 -5.77 -10.62
C SER A 106 16.38 -5.21 -11.76
N ASN A 107 16.92 -4.01 -11.54
CA ASN A 107 17.76 -3.27 -12.48
C ASN A 107 17.09 -2.97 -13.84
N SER A 108 15.75 -2.88 -13.84
CA SER A 108 14.92 -2.61 -15.02
C SER A 108 14.32 -1.21 -14.96
N TYR A 109 14.17 -0.58 -16.11
CA TYR A 109 13.45 0.70 -16.18
C TYR A 109 11.96 0.42 -16.13
N VAL A 110 11.26 1.03 -15.17
CA VAL A 110 9.83 0.83 -14.95
C VAL A 110 9.08 2.15 -14.91
N VAL A 111 7.84 2.08 -15.40
CA VAL A 111 6.83 3.12 -15.23
C VAL A 111 5.78 2.58 -14.27
N ILE A 112 5.66 3.19 -13.11
CA ILE A 112 4.76 2.74 -12.05
C ILE A 112 3.67 3.78 -11.81
N GLU A 113 2.43 3.29 -11.75
CA GLU A 113 1.27 4.06 -11.29
C GLU A 113 0.92 3.63 -9.88
N TYR A 114 0.91 4.55 -8.92
CA TYR A 114 0.76 4.24 -7.50
C TYR A 114 -0.14 5.23 -6.74
N LEU A 115 -0.59 4.79 -5.57
CA LEU A 115 -1.34 5.59 -4.61
C LEU A 115 -0.35 6.20 -3.60
N PRO A 116 -0.36 7.54 -3.39
CA PRO A 116 0.75 8.21 -2.72
C PRO A 116 0.86 7.98 -1.21
N HIS A 117 -0.22 7.63 -0.51
CA HIS A 117 -0.20 7.47 0.94
C HIS A 117 0.05 6.01 1.34
N THR A 118 -0.61 5.08 0.67
CA THR A 118 -0.49 3.63 0.85
C THR A 118 0.71 3.04 0.11
N LYS A 119 1.25 3.76 -0.88
CA LYS A 119 2.36 3.34 -1.75
C LYS A 119 2.08 2.03 -2.48
N PHE A 120 0.81 1.67 -2.67
CA PHE A 120 0.44 0.56 -3.53
C PHE A 120 0.42 1.01 -4.98
N GLY A 121 1.10 0.26 -5.84
CA GLY A 121 1.21 0.59 -7.26
C GLY A 121 1.17 -0.61 -8.20
N ARG A 122 1.11 -0.28 -9.48
CA ARG A 122 1.20 -1.22 -10.60
C ARG A 122 2.32 -0.82 -11.54
N VAL A 123 2.98 -1.81 -12.11
CA VAL A 123 3.91 -1.62 -13.21
C VAL A 123 3.10 -1.51 -14.50
N LYS A 124 3.17 -0.35 -15.18
CA LYS A 124 2.47 -0.10 -16.45
C LYS A 124 3.32 -0.50 -17.66
N LYS A 125 4.63 -0.25 -17.57
CA LYS A 125 5.62 -0.65 -18.56
C LYS A 125 6.91 -1.03 -17.84
N TYR A 126 7.58 -2.06 -18.33
CA TYR A 126 8.95 -2.37 -17.93
C TYR A 126 9.79 -2.64 -19.17
N ARG A 127 11.04 -2.17 -19.16
CA ARG A 127 12.06 -2.49 -20.16
C ARG A 127 13.29 -3.02 -19.43
N GLU A 128 13.72 -4.22 -19.78
CA GLU A 128 15.00 -4.73 -19.31
C GLU A 128 16.12 -3.84 -19.85
N LYS A 129 17.07 -3.49 -18.98
CA LYS A 129 18.25 -2.73 -19.37
C LYS A 129 19.11 -3.63 -20.27
N GLY A 130 19.01 -3.48 -21.60
CA GLY A 130 19.83 -4.23 -22.56
C GLY A 130 19.13 -4.81 -23.79
N ARG A 131 17.84 -4.54 -24.04
CA ARG A 131 17.18 -4.86 -25.33
C ARG A 131 16.74 -3.58 -26.05
N ASP A 132 17.56 -3.16 -27.00
CA ASP A 132 17.22 -2.19 -28.05
C ASP A 132 16.26 -2.80 -29.06
#